data_AF-A0A949NEU9-F1
#
_entry.id   AF-A0A949NEU9-F1
#
_cell.length_a   1.000
_cell.length_b   1.000
_cell.length_c   1.000
_cell.angle_alpha   90.00
_cell.angle_beta   90.00
_cell.angle_gamma   90.00
#
_symmetry.space_group_name_H-M   'P 1'
#
loop_
_entity.id
_entity.type
_entity.pdbx_description
1 polymer ?
#
loop_
_entity_poly.entity_id
_entity_poly.type
_entity_poly.pdbx_seq_one_letter_code
_entity_poly.pdbx_strand_id
1 'polypeptide(L)'
;MFIKYFWVFFISMVPLVELRGAIPFSQVEGLPLLTSYIVAILGNMLPVPFIYLFARKILEWGADKPVIGKFFRFCLEKGKKGGEKLQEKAGRGLFIALLVFVGIPLPGTGAWTGTLAASLLDMDFKSSVLAVMGGVLVAGVIMGLASAGVLGFLNNIIF
;
A
#
# COMPACT_ATOMS: atom_id res chain seq x y z
N MET A 1 3.53 -22.98 -14.19
CA MET A 1 3.08 -22.72 -12.80
C MET A 1 3.90 -21.62 -12.13
N PHE A 2 5.23 -21.77 -12.00
CA PHE A 2 6.11 -20.76 -11.37
C PHE A 2 6.08 -19.37 -12.02
N ILE A 3 6.04 -19.30 -13.36
CA ILE A 3 5.97 -18.04 -14.10
C ILE A 3 4.75 -17.20 -13.70
N LYS A 4 3.61 -17.84 -13.40
CA LYS A 4 2.40 -17.13 -12.99
C LYS A 4 2.57 -16.48 -11.60
N TYR A 5 3.27 -17.14 -10.67
CA TYR A 5 3.59 -16.55 -9.37
C TYR A 5 4.59 -15.39 -9.49
N PHE A 6 5.54 -15.46 -10.42
CA PHE A 6 6.40 -14.31 -10.73
C PHE A 6 5.58 -13.11 -11.23
N TRP A 7 4.59 -13.34 -12.10
CA TRP A 7 3.68 -12.28 -12.51
C TRP A 7 2.89 -11.69 -11.34
N VAL A 8 2.31 -12.53 -10.46
CA VAL A 8 1.62 -12.07 -9.24
C VAL A 8 2.55 -11.19 -8.38
N PHE A 9 3.80 -11.60 -8.22
CA PHE A 9 4.82 -10.88 -7.45
C PHE A 9 5.14 -9.50 -8.06
N PHE A 10 5.36 -9.42 -9.38
CA PHE A 10 5.66 -8.15 -10.04
C PHE A 10 4.42 -7.25 -10.16
N ILE A 11 3.25 -7.81 -10.45
CA ILE A 11 1.99 -7.07 -10.48
C ILE A 11 1.72 -6.43 -9.10
N SER A 12 2.00 -7.14 -8.01
CA SER A 12 1.80 -6.59 -6.66
C SER A 12 2.79 -5.49 -6.29
N MET A 13 3.91 -5.37 -7.01
CA MET A 13 4.85 -4.26 -6.88
C MET A 13 4.39 -3.02 -7.64
N VAL A 14 3.55 -3.13 -8.67
CA VAL A 14 3.20 -1.95 -9.49
C VAL A 14 2.30 -1.01 -8.68
N PRO A 15 2.62 0.31 -8.60
CA PRO A 15 1.75 1.28 -7.95
C PRO A 15 0.35 1.28 -8.58
N LEU A 16 -0.67 1.63 -7.79
CA LEU A 16 -2.10 1.62 -8.16
C LEU A 16 -2.70 0.22 -8.38
N VAL A 17 -1.93 -0.75 -8.87
CA VAL A 17 -2.40 -2.13 -9.08
C VAL A 17 -2.24 -2.93 -7.79
N GLU A 18 -1.01 -3.02 -7.28
CA GLU A 18 -0.67 -3.63 -5.99
C GLU A 18 -1.32 -5.01 -5.78
N LEU A 19 -1.58 -5.34 -4.51
CA LEU A 19 -2.30 -6.54 -4.11
C LEU A 19 -3.74 -6.58 -4.66
N ARG A 20 -4.34 -5.41 -4.97
CA ARG A 20 -5.70 -5.30 -5.50
C ARG A 20 -5.84 -5.87 -6.90
N GLY A 21 -4.81 -5.75 -7.74
CA GLY A 21 -4.77 -6.40 -9.05
C GLY A 21 -4.16 -7.79 -9.01
N ALA A 22 -3.16 -8.02 -8.15
CA ALA A 22 -2.45 -9.29 -8.09
C ALA A 22 -3.34 -10.46 -7.60
N ILE A 23 -4.22 -10.23 -6.62
CA ILE A 23 -5.11 -11.28 -6.11
C ILE A 23 -6.16 -11.69 -7.15
N PRO A 24 -6.98 -10.80 -7.73
CA PRO A 24 -7.91 -11.18 -8.78
C PRO A 24 -7.22 -11.86 -9.97
N PHE A 25 -6.08 -11.32 -10.42
CA PHE A 25 -5.28 -11.94 -11.48
C PHE A 25 -4.91 -13.39 -11.14
N SER A 26 -4.43 -13.65 -9.92
CA SER A 26 -4.09 -15.01 -9.49
C SER A 26 -5.28 -15.96 -9.52
N GLN A 27 -6.47 -15.46 -9.19
CA GLN A 27 -7.68 -16.29 -9.12
C GLN A 27 -8.24 -16.58 -10.52
N VAL A 28 -8.17 -15.61 -11.44
CA VAL A 28 -8.48 -15.83 -12.86
C VAL A 28 -7.54 -16.87 -13.48
N GLU A 29 -6.28 -16.86 -13.08
CA GLU A 29 -5.26 -17.82 -13.52
C GLU A 29 -5.36 -19.21 -12.88
N GLY A 30 -6.33 -19.40 -11.97
CA GLY A 30 -6.59 -20.66 -11.27
C GLY A 30 -5.53 -21.02 -10.22
N LEU A 31 -4.80 -20.04 -9.68
CA LEU A 31 -3.76 -20.29 -8.70
C LEU A 31 -4.33 -20.44 -7.27
N PRO A 32 -3.74 -21.32 -6.44
CA PRO A 32 -4.04 -21.40 -5.02
C PRO A 32 -4.02 -20.02 -4.34
N LEU A 33 -5.13 -19.65 -3.71
CA LEU A 33 -5.32 -18.33 -3.10
C LEU A 33 -4.27 -18.04 -2.03
N LEU A 34 -4.02 -18.98 -1.11
CA LEU A 34 -3.08 -18.78 -0.01
C LEU A 34 -1.64 -18.55 -0.51
N THR A 35 -1.19 -19.35 -1.47
CA THR A 35 0.16 -19.19 -2.05
C THR A 35 0.27 -17.87 -2.81
N SER A 36 -0.74 -17.53 -3.62
CA SER A 36 -0.76 -16.27 -4.36
C SER A 36 -0.80 -15.06 -3.44
N TYR A 37 -1.51 -15.17 -2.32
CA TYR A 37 -1.59 -14.15 -1.30
C TYR A 37 -0.24 -13.88 -0.63
N ILE A 38 0.47 -14.92 -0.20
CA ILE A 38 1.81 -14.79 0.38
C ILE A 38 2.77 -14.14 -0.63
N VAL A 39 2.75 -14.62 -1.89
CA VAL A 39 3.60 -14.07 -2.96
C VAL A 39 3.27 -12.59 -3.23
N ALA A 40 1.98 -12.24 -3.29
CA ALA A 40 1.54 -10.86 -3.50
C ALA A 40 1.99 -9.94 -2.36
N ILE A 41 1.90 -10.37 -1.09
CA ILE A 41 2.37 -9.60 0.07
C ILE A 41 3.88 -9.36 -0.03
N LEU A 42 4.66 -10.41 -0.29
CA LEU A 42 6.11 -10.30 -0.41
C LEU A 42 6.50 -9.31 -1.51
N GLY A 43 5.85 -9.39 -2.67
CA GLY A 43 6.07 -8.44 -3.75
C GLY A 43 5.69 -7.02 -3.36
N ASN A 44 4.54 -6.85 -2.71
CA ASN A 44 4.02 -5.53 -2.35
C ASN A 44 4.83 -4.84 -1.24
N MET A 45 5.40 -5.62 -0.31
CA MET A 45 6.24 -5.10 0.77
C MET A 45 7.67 -4.80 0.32
N LEU A 46 8.15 -5.36 -0.78
CA LEU A 46 9.49 -5.07 -1.29
C LEU A 46 9.71 -3.58 -1.62
N PRO A 47 8.83 -2.88 -2.36
CA PRO A 47 9.03 -1.46 -2.67
C PRO A 47 8.80 -0.53 -1.48
N VAL A 48 8.08 -0.95 -0.44
CA VAL A 48 7.70 -0.10 0.71
C VAL A 48 8.91 0.55 1.40
N PRO A 49 9.96 -0.19 1.83
CA PRO A 49 11.15 0.43 2.42
C PRO A 49 11.81 1.47 1.53
N PHE A 50 11.88 1.21 0.22
CA PHE A 50 12.49 2.12 -0.73
C PHE A 50 11.65 3.39 -0.89
N ILE A 51 10.33 3.24 -1.08
CA ILE A 51 9.42 4.39 -1.22
C ILE A 51 9.56 5.30 0.00
N TYR A 52 9.55 4.75 1.21
CA TYR A 52 9.67 5.55 2.42
C TYR A 52 10.95 6.39 2.44
N LEU A 53 12.10 5.74 2.17
CA LEU A 53 13.41 6.38 2.25
C LEU A 53 13.62 7.40 1.12
N PHE A 54 13.20 7.06 -0.10
CA PHE A 54 13.38 7.92 -1.25
C PHE A 54 12.37 9.06 -1.29
N ALA A 55 11.11 8.86 -0.87
CA ALA A 55 10.11 9.90 -0.88
C ALA A 55 10.52 11.08 -0.01
N ARG A 56 10.99 10.82 1.22
CA ARG A 56 11.50 11.86 2.12
C ARG A 56 12.66 12.64 1.48
N LYS A 57 13.64 11.92 0.94
CA LYS A 57 14.84 12.50 0.33
C LYS A 57 14.53 13.33 -0.92
N ILE A 58 13.60 12.87 -1.75
CA ILE A 58 13.11 13.59 -2.93
C ILE A 58 12.35 14.84 -2.50
N LEU A 59 11.53 14.75 -1.45
CA LEU A 59 10.74 15.89 -0.99
C LEU A 59 11.63 17.01 -0.45
N GLU A 60 12.61 16.66 0.39
CA GLU A 60 13.59 17.60 0.94
C GLU A 60 14.46 18.22 -0.16
N TRP A 61 14.96 17.42 -1.10
CA TRP A 61 15.70 17.93 -2.27
C TRP A 61 14.85 18.84 -3.17
N GLY A 62 13.57 18.51 -3.34
CA GLY A 62 12.63 19.27 -4.16
C GLY A 62 12.31 20.64 -3.57
N ALA A 63 12.35 20.77 -2.25
CA ALA A 63 12.05 22.01 -1.53
C ALA A 63 13.01 23.17 -1.85
N ASP A 64 14.24 22.84 -2.28
CA ASP A 64 15.29 23.81 -2.63
C ASP A 64 15.31 24.17 -4.12
N LYS A 65 14.35 23.67 -4.93
CA LYS A 65 14.31 23.95 -6.36
C LYS A 65 13.53 25.23 -6.70
N PRO A 66 13.98 26.03 -7.67
CA PRO A 66 13.41 27.35 -7.95
C PRO A 66 11.96 27.32 -8.45
N VAL A 67 11.56 26.27 -9.18
CA VAL A 67 10.22 26.17 -9.79
C VAL A 67 9.25 25.38 -8.89
N ILE A 68 9.70 24.25 -8.36
CA ILE A 68 8.84 23.30 -7.62
C ILE A 68 8.96 23.45 -6.09
N GLY A 69 9.96 24.18 -5.59
CA GLY A 69 10.30 24.25 -4.17
C GLY A 69 9.17 24.74 -3.26
N LYS A 70 8.32 25.67 -3.75
CA LYS A 70 7.14 26.13 -2.98
C LYS A 70 6.16 24.99 -2.70
N PHE A 71 5.89 24.12 -3.68
CA PHE A 71 4.98 22.99 -3.52
C PHE A 71 5.58 21.93 -2.58
N PHE A 72 6.84 21.58 -2.79
CA PHE A 72 7.54 20.60 -1.95
C PHE A 72 7.66 21.05 -0.50
N ARG A 73 8.02 22.33 -0.26
CA ARG A 73 8.04 22.92 1.07
C ARG A 73 6.65 22.96 1.70
N PHE A 74 5.61 23.30 0.93
CA PHE A 74 4.23 23.23 1.39
C PHE A 74 3.86 21.80 1.83
N CYS A 75 4.17 20.78 1.03
CA CYS A 75 3.92 19.38 1.37
C CYS A 75 4.65 18.95 2.64
N LEU A 76 5.93 19.31 2.80
CA LEU A 76 6.72 19.02 4.00
C LEU A 76 6.15 19.71 5.24
N GLU A 77 5.88 21.02 5.17
CA GLU A 77 5.35 21.77 6.32
C GLU A 77 3.95 21.31 6.72
N LYS A 78 3.06 21.07 5.74
CA LYS A 78 1.72 20.55 6.02
C LYS A 78 1.77 19.13 6.57
N GLY A 79 2.63 18.28 6.00
CA GLY A 79 2.83 16.91 6.44
C GLY A 79 3.30 16.86 7.88
N LYS A 80 4.34 17.63 8.20
CA LYS A 80 4.90 17.72 9.56
C LYS A 80 3.89 18.27 10.58
N LYS A 81 3.26 19.41 10.28
CA LYS A 81 2.20 19.99 11.15
C LYS A 81 1.00 19.05 11.31
N GLY A 82 0.67 18.29 10.26
CA GLY A 82 -0.41 17.29 10.28
C GLY A 82 -0.04 16.10 11.16
N GLY A 83 1.16 15.57 10.99
CA GLY A 83 1.73 14.49 11.80
C GLY A 83 1.79 14.87 13.27
N GLU A 84 2.37 16.02 13.61
CA GLU A 84 2.44 16.54 14.98
C GLU A 84 1.05 16.67 15.62
N LYS A 85 0.08 17.29 14.93
CA LYS A 85 -1.30 17.41 15.45
C LYS A 85 -1.99 16.06 15.65
N LEU A 86 -1.77 15.11 14.76
CA LEU A 86 -2.34 13.76 14.86
C LEU A 86 -1.69 12.97 16.00
N GLN A 87 -0.38 13.11 16.16
CA GLN A 87 0.41 12.50 17.23
C GLN A 87 -0.03 13.06 18.59
N GLU A 88 -0.17 14.39 18.71
CA GLU A 88 -0.60 15.07 19.94
C GLU A 88 -2.04 14.72 20.33
N LYS A 89 -2.96 14.65 19.36
CA LYS A 89 -4.38 14.40 19.64
C LYS A 89 -4.71 12.91 19.83
N ALA A 90 -3.99 12.02 19.18
CA ALA A 90 -4.40 10.63 19.05
C ALA A 90 -3.30 9.61 19.38
N GLY A 91 -2.06 10.01 19.68
CA GLY A 91 -0.96 9.11 20.00
C GLY A 91 -0.78 8.04 18.92
N ARG A 92 -1.15 6.78 19.24
CA ARG A 92 -1.19 5.65 18.28
C ARG A 92 -2.19 5.84 17.12
N GLY A 93 -2.99 6.90 17.11
CA GLY A 93 -3.98 7.18 16.07
C GLY A 93 -3.38 7.33 14.68
N LEU A 94 -2.14 7.83 14.55
CA LEU A 94 -1.48 7.93 13.25
C LEU A 94 -1.13 6.55 12.66
N PHE A 95 -0.69 5.62 13.51
CA PHE A 95 -0.48 4.22 13.13
C PHE A 95 -1.78 3.55 12.69
N ILE A 96 -2.84 3.70 13.46
CA ILE A 96 -4.16 3.11 13.16
C ILE A 96 -4.74 3.71 11.89
N ALA A 97 -4.66 5.04 11.73
CA ALA A 97 -5.14 5.73 10.54
C ALA A 97 -4.42 5.22 9.28
N LEU A 98 -3.10 5.04 9.35
CA LEU A 98 -2.32 4.49 8.25
C LEU A 98 -2.69 3.02 7.97
N LEU A 99 -2.82 2.19 9.00
CA LEU A 99 -3.23 0.78 8.87
C LEU A 99 -4.60 0.68 8.19
N VAL A 100 -5.58 1.46 8.65
CA VAL A 100 -6.95 1.48 8.08
C VAL A 100 -6.92 2.02 6.65
N PHE A 101 -6.17 3.10 6.41
CA PHE A 101 -6.00 3.66 5.06
C PHE A 101 -5.50 2.60 4.08
N VAL A 102 -4.44 1.87 4.44
CA VAL A 102 -3.89 0.81 3.58
C VAL A 102 -4.81 -0.43 3.52
N GLY A 103 -5.51 -0.73 4.61
CA GLY A 103 -6.35 -1.92 4.77
C GLY A 103 -7.67 -1.89 4.02
N ILE A 104 -8.25 -0.72 3.80
CA ILE A 104 -9.45 -0.61 2.96
C ILE A 104 -9.00 -0.64 1.49
N PRO A 105 -9.47 -1.61 0.67
CA PRO A 105 -9.05 -1.73 -0.73
C PRO A 105 -9.84 -0.76 -1.62
N LEU A 106 -9.52 0.54 -1.55
CA LEU A 106 -10.08 1.58 -2.42
C LEU A 106 -9.05 2.00 -3.49
N PRO A 107 -9.51 2.54 -4.63
CA PRO A 107 -8.61 3.13 -5.61
C PRO A 107 -7.83 4.30 -4.96
N GLY A 108 -6.51 4.27 -5.08
CA GLY A 108 -5.62 5.29 -4.49
C GLY A 108 -5.25 5.07 -3.03
N THR A 109 -5.82 4.08 -2.35
CA THR A 109 -5.33 3.61 -1.04
C THR A 109 -4.46 2.38 -1.22
N GLY A 110 -3.35 2.32 -0.51
CA GLY A 110 -2.38 1.28 -0.80
C GLY A 110 -1.09 1.34 -0.01
N ALA A 111 -0.26 0.32 -0.15
CA ALA A 111 1.04 0.31 0.47
C ALA A 111 1.92 1.41 -0.13
N TRP A 112 1.83 1.65 -1.44
CA TRP A 112 2.52 2.74 -2.12
C TRP A 112 2.10 4.10 -1.58
N THR A 113 0.81 4.44 -1.67
CA THR A 113 0.30 5.75 -1.24
C THR A 113 0.35 5.92 0.28
N GLY A 114 0.13 4.86 1.03
CA GLY A 114 0.26 4.84 2.49
C GLY A 114 1.68 5.08 2.95
N THR A 115 2.68 4.45 2.30
CA THR A 115 4.09 4.67 2.62
C THR A 115 4.54 6.09 2.26
N LEU A 116 4.06 6.63 1.13
CA LEU A 116 4.26 8.04 0.79
C LEU A 116 3.66 8.97 1.86
N ALA A 117 2.40 8.72 2.27
CA ALA A 117 1.75 9.48 3.32
C ALA A 117 2.51 9.39 4.65
N ALA A 118 3.00 8.20 5.01
CA ALA A 118 3.78 7.99 6.21
C ALA A 118 5.10 8.80 6.20
N SER A 119 5.78 8.86 5.05
CA SER A 119 7.00 9.66 4.88
C SER A 119 6.75 11.16 4.98
N LEU A 120 5.59 11.63 4.50
CA LEU A 120 5.14 13.02 4.59
C LEU A 120 4.71 13.41 6.01
N LEU A 121 4.07 12.51 6.74
CA LEU A 121 3.59 12.72 8.11
C LEU A 121 4.69 12.54 9.17
N ASP A 122 5.93 12.36 8.75
CA ASP A 122 7.10 12.21 9.63
C ASP A 122 6.96 11.06 10.65
N MET A 123 6.29 9.98 10.26
CA MET A 123 6.23 8.75 11.08
C MET A 123 7.59 8.06 11.09
N ASP A 124 7.92 7.32 12.14
CA ASP A 124 9.15 6.51 12.15
C ASP A 124 9.05 5.29 11.21
N PHE A 125 10.17 4.93 10.58
CA PHE A 125 10.25 3.86 9.58
C PHE A 125 9.62 2.54 10.05
N LYS A 126 9.88 2.12 11.29
CA LYS A 126 9.40 0.83 11.80
C LYS A 126 7.88 0.84 11.95
N SER A 127 7.33 1.88 12.58
CA SER A 127 5.88 2.03 12.71
C SER A 127 5.19 2.16 11.35
N SER A 128 5.78 2.88 10.40
CA SER A 128 5.24 2.99 9.03
C SER A 128 5.18 1.63 8.34
N VAL A 129 6.29 0.87 8.33
CA VAL A 129 6.34 -0.45 7.69
C VAL A 129 5.37 -1.42 8.37
N LEU A 130 5.28 -1.41 9.69
CA LEU A 130 4.34 -2.26 10.43
C LEU A 130 2.88 -1.91 10.16
N ALA A 131 2.54 -0.62 10.11
CA ALA A 131 1.18 -0.17 9.80
C ALA A 131 0.79 -0.55 8.37
N VAL A 132 1.70 -0.31 7.41
CA VAL A 132 1.50 -0.68 6.01
C VAL A 132 1.36 -2.19 5.86
N MET A 133 2.23 -2.99 6.48
CA MET A 133 2.14 -4.45 6.46
C MET A 133 0.81 -4.94 7.05
N GLY A 134 0.40 -4.39 8.20
CA GLY A 134 -0.90 -4.69 8.81
C GLY A 134 -2.06 -4.37 7.87
N GLY A 135 -2.02 -3.21 7.21
CA GLY A 135 -3.02 -2.83 6.22
C GLY A 135 -3.01 -3.76 5.01
N VAL A 136 -1.85 -4.10 4.45
CA VAL A 136 -1.73 -5.02 3.30
C VAL A 136 -2.32 -6.40 3.62
N LEU A 137 -2.10 -6.90 4.85
CA LEU A 137 -2.70 -8.15 5.32
C LEU A 137 -4.23 -8.05 5.35
N VAL A 138 -4.78 -6.99 5.94
CA VAL A 138 -6.23 -6.77 5.99
C VAL A 138 -6.82 -6.65 4.58
N ALA A 139 -6.20 -5.83 3.73
CA ALA A 139 -6.63 -5.62 2.35
C ALA A 139 -6.63 -6.93 1.56
N GLY A 140 -5.63 -7.79 1.73
CA GLY A 140 -5.57 -9.03 0.98
C GLY A 140 -6.52 -10.12 1.46
N VAL A 141 -6.88 -10.15 2.75
CA VAL A 141 -8.01 -10.97 3.21
C VAL A 141 -9.31 -10.51 2.54
N ILE A 142 -9.58 -9.21 2.52
CA ILE A 142 -10.79 -8.66 1.88
C ILE A 142 -10.80 -8.98 0.38
N MET A 143 -9.70 -8.73 -0.32
CA MET A 143 -9.58 -9.01 -1.75
C MET A 143 -9.67 -10.50 -2.08
N GLY A 144 -9.11 -11.37 -1.24
CA GLY A 144 -9.20 -12.82 -1.39
C GLY A 144 -10.63 -13.32 -1.26
N LEU A 145 -11.35 -12.89 -0.22
CA LEU A 145 -12.76 -13.23 -0.02
C LEU A 145 -13.65 -12.68 -1.15
N ALA A 146 -13.42 -11.43 -1.57
CA ALA A 146 -14.16 -10.83 -2.67
C ALA A 146 -13.93 -11.59 -4.00
N SER A 147 -12.68 -11.94 -4.31
CA SER A 147 -12.34 -12.67 -5.54
C SER A 147 -12.93 -14.08 -5.53
N ALA A 148 -12.81 -14.80 -4.41
CA ALA A 148 -13.38 -16.14 -4.28
C ALA A 148 -14.92 -16.12 -4.34
N GLY A 149 -15.56 -15.15 -3.69
CA GLY A 149 -17.02 -15.00 -3.70
C GLY A 149 -17.56 -14.65 -5.10
N VAL A 150 -16.93 -13.68 -5.79
CA VAL A 150 -17.33 -13.28 -7.15
C VAL A 150 -17.16 -14.43 -8.13
N LEU A 151 -16.00 -15.12 -8.11
CA LEU A 151 -15.76 -16.24 -9.02
C LEU A 151 -16.68 -17.43 -8.73
N GLY A 152 -16.95 -17.72 -7.45
CA GLY A 152 -17.92 -18.75 -7.04
C GLY A 152 -19.34 -18.43 -7.52
N PHE A 153 -19.76 -17.17 -7.42
CA PHE A 153 -21.06 -16.72 -7.93
C PHE A 153 -21.16 -16.84 -9.45
N LEU A 154 -20.15 -16.38 -10.19
CA LEU A 154 -20.11 -16.49 -11.65
C LEU A 154 -20.17 -17.94 -12.13
N ASN A 155 -19.47 -18.84 -11.44
CA ASN A 155 -19.47 -20.26 -11.79
C ASN A 155 -20.86 -20.91 -11.64
N ASN A 156 -21.66 -20.48 -10.66
CA ASN A 156 -23.03 -21.00 -10.45
C ASN A 156 -24.08 -20.42 -11.42
N ILE A 157 -23.75 -19.38 -12.19
CA ILE A 157 -24.67 -18.73 -13.14
C ILE A 157 -24.35 -19.11 -14.57
N ILE A 158 -23.07 -19.28 -14.89
CA ILE A 158 -22.59 -19.54 -16.25
C ILE A 158 -22.55 -21.05 -16.56
N PHE A 159 -22.42 -21.90 -15.53
CA PHE A 159 -22.49 -23.37 -15.61
C PHE A 159 -23.68 -23.89 -14.79
#